data_AF-A0A7S0SZA9-F1
#
_entry.id   AF-A0A7S0SZA9-F1
#
_cell.length_a   1.000
_cell.length_b   1.000
_cell.length_c   1.000
_cell.angle_alpha   90.00
_cell.angle_beta   90.00
_cell.angle_gamma   90.00
#
_symmetry.space_group_name_H-M   'P 1'
#
loop_
_entity.id
_entity.type
_entity.pdbx_description
1 polymer ?
#
loop_
_entity_poly.entity_id
_entity_poly.type
_entity_poly.pdbx_seq_one_letter_code
_entity_poly.pdbx_strand_id
1 'polypeptide(L)'
;ALVAGEHVGDWLDIIKNAGFSSGKRERAARSLADKVSANTTYADEAKEVDAVAVLEAAAAAITVDDAGLKAVIEFAVATCKAASGGEQIRDFTFDHHRVSIREISLGHGVGARLWKAAIMLSWELVRNPAWCAGARALELGAGVGLCGVLAAKLGAAQVVLTDFEHPLLENLCKVVDDNMLTGVARVAKLDWCDEAKAASASASGEPLLSSSGG
;
A
#
# COMPACT_ATOMS: atom_id res chain seq x y z
N ALA A 1 -6.94 10.35 13.15
CA ALA A 1 -5.97 10.55 14.25
C ALA A 1 -6.34 9.60 15.37
N LEU A 2 -5.36 8.85 15.89
CA LEU A 2 -5.56 7.97 17.03
C LEU A 2 -5.89 8.79 18.28
N VAL A 3 -6.74 8.25 19.15
CA VAL A 3 -6.95 8.81 20.49
C VAL A 3 -5.67 8.57 21.29
N ALA A 4 -5.19 9.58 22.02
CA ALA A 4 -3.97 9.47 22.80
C ALA A 4 -4.05 8.29 23.78
N GLY A 5 -3.14 7.33 23.66
CA GLY A 5 -3.07 6.13 24.50
C GLY A 5 -3.94 4.96 24.05
N GLU A 6 -4.54 5.00 22.86
CA GLU A 6 -5.22 3.85 22.26
C GLU A 6 -4.53 3.45 20.95
N HIS A 7 -3.82 2.32 20.98
CA HIS A 7 -3.13 1.74 19.84
C HIS A 7 -3.65 0.34 19.54
N VAL A 8 -3.64 -0.06 18.26
CA VAL A 8 -4.02 -1.42 17.86
C VAL A 8 -3.10 -2.45 18.52
N GLY A 9 -1.81 -2.13 18.64
CA GLY A 9 -0.82 -2.98 19.30
C GLY A 9 -1.19 -3.34 20.75
N ASP A 10 -1.71 -2.39 21.53
CA ASP A 10 -2.07 -2.59 22.93
C ASP A 10 -3.22 -3.61 23.09
N TRP A 11 -4.22 -3.54 22.20
CA TRP A 11 -5.30 -4.53 22.19
C TRP A 11 -4.78 -5.90 21.76
N LEU A 12 -3.93 -5.97 20.72
CA LEU A 12 -3.35 -7.24 20.27
C LEU A 12 -2.51 -7.93 21.35
N ASP A 13 -1.74 -7.17 22.12
CA ASP A 13 -0.96 -7.68 23.25
C ASP A 13 -1.84 -8.29 24.34
N ILE A 14 -3.02 -7.70 24.60
CA ILE A 14 -4.01 -8.28 25.50
C ILE A 14 -4.62 -9.54 24.89
N ILE A 15 -5.04 -9.51 23.63
CA ILE A 15 -5.78 -10.59 22.98
C ILE A 15 -4.92 -11.85 22.83
N LYS A 16 -3.65 -11.73 22.47
CA LYS A 16 -2.75 -12.90 22.27
C LYS A 16 -2.25 -13.52 23.58
N ASN A 17 -2.31 -12.78 24.70
CA ASN A 17 -1.78 -13.25 25.97
C ASN A 17 -2.81 -14.11 26.73
N ALA A 18 -2.59 -15.42 26.75
CA ALA A 18 -3.42 -16.40 27.45
C ALA A 18 -3.43 -16.24 28.98
N GLY A 19 -2.51 -15.45 29.57
CA GLY A 19 -2.50 -15.13 31.00
C GLY A 19 -3.58 -14.14 31.43
N PHE A 20 -4.25 -13.45 30.48
CA PHE A 20 -5.41 -12.61 30.79
C PHE A 20 -6.72 -13.40 30.76
N SER A 21 -7.68 -12.97 31.57
CA SER A 21 -9.02 -13.57 31.59
C SER A 21 -9.74 -13.41 30.25
N SER A 22 -10.59 -14.38 29.92
CA SER A 22 -11.41 -14.37 28.70
C SER A 22 -12.18 -13.06 28.54
N GLY A 23 -12.85 -12.59 29.59
CA GLY A 23 -13.57 -11.32 29.54
C GLY A 23 -12.69 -10.10 29.27
N LYS A 24 -11.41 -10.09 29.68
CA LYS A 24 -10.48 -9.00 29.35
C LYS A 24 -10.07 -9.07 27.87
N ARG A 25 -9.79 -10.26 27.37
CA ARG A 25 -9.43 -10.51 25.96
C ARG A 25 -10.61 -10.20 25.03
N GLU A 26 -11.83 -10.58 25.40
CA GLU A 26 -13.06 -10.24 24.67
C GLU A 26 -13.26 -8.74 24.54
N ARG A 27 -13.11 -7.98 25.65
CA ARG A 27 -13.24 -6.52 25.61
C ARG A 27 -12.20 -5.89 24.68
N ALA A 28 -10.95 -6.32 24.75
CA ALA A 28 -9.90 -5.83 23.86
C ALA A 28 -10.22 -6.14 22.38
N ALA A 29 -10.67 -7.36 22.06
CA ALA A 29 -11.06 -7.74 20.71
C ALA A 29 -12.24 -6.93 20.17
N ARG A 30 -13.27 -6.66 21.01
CA ARG A 30 -14.38 -5.77 20.63
C ARG A 30 -13.92 -4.34 20.40
N SER A 31 -13.11 -3.77 21.31
CA SER A 31 -12.59 -2.41 21.16
C SER A 31 -11.76 -2.26 19.89
N LEU A 32 -10.91 -3.25 19.59
CA LEU A 32 -10.15 -3.28 18.35
C LEU A 32 -11.09 -3.29 17.13
N ALA A 33 -12.06 -4.21 17.08
CA ALA A 33 -13.00 -4.31 15.95
C ALA A 33 -13.83 -3.03 15.77
N ASP A 34 -14.34 -2.44 16.84
CA ASP A 34 -15.14 -1.20 16.81
C ASP A 34 -14.30 -0.03 16.27
N LYS A 35 -13.05 0.10 16.72
CA LYS A 35 -12.16 1.19 16.29
C LYS A 35 -11.68 1.03 14.86
N VAL A 36 -11.29 -0.20 14.48
CA VAL A 36 -10.85 -0.54 13.12
C VAL A 36 -11.97 -0.34 12.11
N SER A 37 -13.20 -0.73 12.43
CA SER A 37 -14.34 -0.54 11.52
C SER A 37 -14.77 0.92 11.38
N ALA A 38 -14.63 1.74 12.44
CA ALA A 38 -15.10 3.11 12.44
C ALA A 38 -14.07 4.14 11.92
N ASN A 39 -12.78 3.80 11.88
CA ASN A 39 -11.73 4.80 11.65
C ASN A 39 -10.55 4.22 10.87
N THR A 40 -10.28 4.82 9.71
CA THR A 40 -9.23 4.38 8.79
C THR A 40 -7.83 4.46 9.40
N THR A 41 -7.57 5.37 10.36
CA THR A 41 -6.27 5.41 11.05
C THR A 41 -6.00 4.12 11.83
N TYR A 42 -7.01 3.58 12.52
CA TYR A 42 -6.89 2.30 13.22
C TYR A 42 -6.87 1.12 12.25
N ALA A 43 -7.60 1.21 11.14
CA ALA A 43 -7.54 0.21 10.08
C ALA A 43 -6.15 0.14 9.43
N ASP A 44 -5.48 1.27 9.24
CA ASP A 44 -4.13 1.33 8.70
C ASP A 44 -3.11 0.81 9.71
N GLU A 45 -3.20 1.22 10.98
CA GLU A 45 -2.35 0.68 12.05
C GLU A 45 -2.49 -0.85 12.20
N ALA A 46 -3.72 -1.37 12.11
CA ALA A 46 -3.98 -2.81 12.15
C ALA A 46 -3.31 -3.57 11.01
N LYS A 47 -3.11 -2.95 9.84
CA LYS A 47 -2.33 -3.55 8.74
C LYS A 47 -0.85 -3.50 9.05
N GLU A 48 -0.34 -2.37 9.52
CA GLU A 48 1.08 -2.18 9.81
C GLU A 48 1.61 -3.23 10.80
N VAL A 49 0.79 -3.64 11.76
CA VAL A 49 1.14 -4.64 12.77
C VAL A 49 0.67 -6.07 12.46
N ASP A 50 0.16 -6.31 11.25
CA ASP A 50 -0.42 -7.58 10.81
C ASP A 50 -1.43 -8.17 11.82
N ALA A 51 -2.40 -7.34 12.22
CA ALA A 51 -3.41 -7.70 13.20
C ALA A 51 -4.17 -8.98 12.81
N VAL A 52 -4.38 -9.21 11.50
CA VAL A 52 -5.08 -10.40 11.01
C VAL A 52 -4.31 -11.67 11.41
N ALA A 53 -3.01 -11.75 11.11
CA ALA A 53 -2.21 -12.92 11.48
C ALA A 53 -2.17 -13.13 13.00
N VAL A 54 -2.03 -12.04 13.77
CA VAL A 54 -2.00 -12.11 15.24
C VAL A 54 -3.33 -12.64 15.80
N LEU A 55 -4.46 -12.14 15.30
CA LEU A 55 -5.79 -12.53 15.75
C LEU A 55 -6.12 -13.97 15.33
N GLU A 56 -5.74 -14.40 14.13
CA GLU A 56 -5.92 -15.80 13.69
C GLU A 56 -5.12 -16.78 14.55
N ALA A 57 -3.87 -16.45 14.86
CA ALA A 57 -3.06 -17.24 15.78
C ALA A 57 -3.69 -17.29 17.19
N ALA A 58 -4.19 -16.16 17.69
CA ALA A 58 -4.87 -16.10 18.99
C ALA A 58 -6.17 -16.91 19.03
N ALA A 59 -6.95 -16.92 17.94
CA ALA A 59 -8.17 -17.72 17.81
C ALA A 59 -7.86 -19.23 17.75
N ALA A 60 -6.81 -19.62 17.02
CA ALA A 60 -6.38 -21.01 16.92
C ALA A 60 -5.89 -21.59 18.26
N ALA A 61 -5.37 -20.74 19.15
CA ALA A 61 -4.90 -21.14 20.47
C ALA A 61 -6.02 -21.33 21.52
N ILE A 62 -7.29 -21.01 21.19
CA ILE A 62 -8.41 -21.15 22.12
C ILE A 62 -8.96 -22.58 22.13
N THR A 63 -9.04 -23.16 23.32
CA THR A 63 -9.66 -24.47 23.56
C THR A 63 -11.19 -24.40 23.46
N VAL A 64 -11.83 -25.53 23.18
CA VAL A 64 -13.28 -25.64 22.87
C VAL A 64 -14.20 -25.03 23.93
N ASP A 65 -13.76 -25.00 25.20
CA ASP A 65 -14.56 -24.52 26.33
C ASP A 65 -14.77 -22.99 26.39
N ASP A 66 -14.13 -22.22 25.51
CA ASP A 66 -14.26 -20.74 25.44
C ASP A 66 -14.75 -20.27 24.07
N ALA A 67 -15.88 -20.84 23.64
CA ALA A 67 -16.51 -20.52 22.36
C ALA A 67 -16.90 -19.03 22.21
N GLY A 68 -17.21 -18.36 23.33
CA GLY A 68 -17.54 -16.93 23.36
C GLY A 68 -16.36 -16.07 22.95
N LEU A 69 -15.20 -16.26 23.59
CA LEU A 69 -13.98 -15.54 23.24
C LEU A 69 -13.55 -15.83 21.79
N LYS A 70 -13.59 -17.10 21.38
CA LYS A 70 -13.22 -17.49 20.02
C LYS A 70 -14.05 -16.76 18.97
N ALA A 71 -15.38 -16.73 19.14
CA ALA A 71 -16.27 -16.04 18.22
C ALA A 71 -15.99 -14.54 18.13
N VAL A 72 -15.64 -13.89 19.25
CA VAL A 72 -15.31 -12.45 19.26
C VAL A 72 -13.99 -12.17 18.55
N ILE A 73 -12.97 -13.02 18.73
CA ILE A 73 -11.70 -12.86 18.01
C ILE A 73 -11.90 -13.11 16.51
N GLU A 74 -12.65 -14.15 16.12
CA GLU A 74 -12.97 -14.41 14.71
C GLU A 74 -13.75 -13.26 14.06
N PHE A 75 -14.67 -12.63 14.80
CA PHE A 75 -15.32 -11.40 14.36
C PHE A 75 -14.29 -10.27 14.14
N ALA A 76 -13.38 -10.06 15.08
CA ALA A 76 -12.32 -9.06 14.94
C ALA A 76 -11.39 -9.35 13.74
N VAL A 77 -11.08 -10.62 13.44
CA VAL A 77 -10.37 -11.03 12.21
C VAL A 77 -11.13 -10.58 10.97
N ALA A 78 -12.42 -10.89 10.89
CA ALA A 78 -13.26 -10.52 9.75
C ALA A 78 -13.34 -9.00 9.58
N THR A 79 -13.47 -8.25 10.67
CA THR A 79 -13.45 -6.78 10.65
C THR A 79 -12.13 -6.23 10.16
N CYS A 80 -10.99 -6.75 10.64
CA CYS A 80 -9.67 -6.33 10.17
C CYS A 80 -9.49 -6.62 8.68
N LYS A 81 -9.89 -7.82 8.22
CA LYS A 81 -9.87 -8.17 6.79
C LYS A 81 -10.75 -7.28 5.92
N ALA A 82 -11.92 -6.87 6.42
CA ALA A 82 -12.82 -5.97 5.69
C ALA A 82 -12.31 -4.51 5.71
N ALA A 83 -11.68 -4.10 6.81
CA ALA A 83 -11.06 -2.78 6.97
C ALA A 83 -9.70 -2.69 6.26
N SER A 84 -9.14 -3.82 5.82
CA SER A 84 -8.07 -3.91 4.84
C SER A 84 -8.57 -3.35 3.52
N GLY A 85 -8.65 -2.02 3.44
CA GLY A 85 -9.36 -1.26 2.40
C GLY A 85 -9.13 -1.90 1.05
N GLY A 86 -10.21 -2.47 0.51
CA GLY A 86 -10.19 -3.14 -0.78
C GLY A 86 -9.68 -2.21 -1.87
N GLU A 87 -9.54 -2.77 -3.06
CA GLU A 87 -9.22 -1.97 -4.24
C GLU A 87 -10.20 -0.80 -4.36
N GLN A 88 -9.66 0.42 -4.38
CA GLN A 88 -10.43 1.65 -4.58
C GLN A 88 -9.91 2.37 -5.81
N ILE A 89 -10.82 2.66 -6.74
CA ILE A 89 -10.53 3.55 -7.85
C ILE A 89 -10.88 4.97 -7.40
N ARG A 90 -9.93 5.90 -7.60
CA ARG A 90 -10.18 7.33 -7.41
C ARG A 90 -9.93 8.07 -8.70
N ASP A 91 -10.94 8.84 -9.10
CA ASP A 91 -10.86 9.72 -10.25
C ASP A 91 -10.49 11.13 -9.81
N PHE A 92 -9.52 11.71 -10.51
CA PHE A 92 -9.10 13.09 -10.37
C PHE A 92 -9.31 13.82 -11.69
N THR A 93 -9.63 15.10 -11.57
CA THR A 93 -9.66 16.02 -12.70
C THR A 93 -8.68 17.14 -12.40
N PHE A 94 -7.61 17.22 -13.20
CA PHE A 94 -6.67 18.33 -13.18
C PHE A 94 -6.90 19.16 -14.44
N ASP A 95 -7.48 20.35 -14.29
CA ASP A 95 -8.05 21.15 -15.38
C ASP A 95 -9.00 20.33 -16.28
N HIS A 96 -8.54 19.95 -17.47
CA HIS A 96 -9.31 19.15 -18.43
C HIS A 96 -8.82 17.70 -18.53
N HIS A 97 -7.80 17.32 -17.76
CA HIS A 97 -7.21 15.99 -17.75
C HIS A 97 -7.83 15.13 -16.65
N ARG A 98 -8.56 14.09 -17.04
CA ARG A 98 -9.06 13.06 -16.13
C ARG A 98 -7.99 11.98 -15.92
N VAL A 99 -7.75 11.64 -14.66
CA VAL A 99 -6.83 10.60 -14.23
C VAL A 99 -7.53 9.65 -13.26
N SER A 100 -7.54 8.36 -13.58
CA SER A 100 -8.07 7.31 -12.70
C SER A 100 -6.91 6.57 -12.05
N ILE A 101 -6.88 6.47 -10.73
CA ILE A 101 -5.83 5.72 -10.01
C ILE A 101 -6.45 4.64 -9.13
N ARG A 102 -5.74 3.53 -8.96
CA ARG A 102 -6.14 2.42 -8.09
C ARG A 102 -5.28 2.42 -6.84
N GLU A 103 -5.93 2.51 -5.68
CA GLU A 103 -5.32 2.18 -4.40
C GLU A 103 -5.65 0.74 -4.05
N ILE A 104 -4.63 -0.04 -3.70
CA ILE A 104 -4.78 -1.41 -3.24
C ILE A 104 -4.26 -1.55 -1.81
N SER A 105 -4.61 -2.65 -1.15
CA SER A 105 -3.92 -3.04 0.08
C SER A 105 -2.69 -3.86 -0.29
N LEU A 106 -1.52 -3.43 0.20
CA LEU A 106 -0.32 -4.24 0.21
C LEU A 106 -0.28 -5.00 1.53
N GLY A 107 0.17 -6.27 1.51
CA GLY A 107 0.30 -7.07 2.73
C GLY A 107 1.33 -6.48 3.70
N HIS A 108 2.40 -5.91 3.15
CA HIS A 108 3.36 -5.06 3.85
C HIS A 108 3.69 -3.89 2.93
N GLY A 109 3.78 -2.67 3.46
CA GLY A 109 4.14 -1.48 2.68
C GLY A 109 3.03 -0.45 2.50
N VAL A 110 3.44 0.79 2.22
CA VAL A 110 2.57 1.97 2.12
C VAL A 110 2.50 2.56 0.70
N GLY A 111 3.14 1.91 -0.27
CA GLY A 111 3.28 2.42 -1.64
C GLY A 111 1.98 2.45 -2.45
N ALA A 112 1.00 1.62 -2.09
CA ALA A 112 -0.28 1.53 -2.80
C ALA A 112 -1.36 2.54 -2.34
N ARG A 113 -0.98 3.56 -1.57
CA ARG A 113 -1.84 4.67 -1.20
C ARG A 113 -1.36 5.95 -1.89
N LEU A 114 -2.30 6.83 -2.19
CA LEU A 114 -1.94 8.15 -2.71
C LEU A 114 -1.45 9.04 -1.59
N TRP A 115 -0.28 9.61 -1.81
CA TRP A 115 0.31 10.59 -0.92
C TRP A 115 -0.08 12.01 -1.33
N LYS A 116 -0.28 12.89 -0.34
CA LYS A 116 -0.58 14.31 -0.59
C LYS A 116 0.47 14.99 -1.47
N ALA A 117 1.74 14.61 -1.33
CA ALA A 117 2.82 15.11 -2.16
C ALA A 117 2.61 14.83 -3.66
N ALA A 118 2.08 13.65 -4.02
CA ALA A 118 1.77 13.32 -5.41
C ALA A 118 0.66 14.23 -5.96
N ILE A 119 -0.39 14.50 -5.18
CA ILE A 119 -1.45 15.45 -5.59
C ILE A 119 -0.88 16.86 -5.81
N MET A 120 -0.01 17.31 -4.90
CA MET A 120 0.62 18.62 -5.01
C MET A 120 1.51 18.74 -6.26
N LEU A 121 2.36 17.74 -6.50
CA LEU A 121 3.20 17.70 -7.70
C LEU A 121 2.34 17.65 -8.97
N SER A 122 1.25 16.89 -8.98
CA SER A 122 0.31 16.85 -10.11
C SER A 122 -0.27 18.22 -10.45
N TRP A 123 -0.62 19.04 -9.45
CA TRP A 123 -1.04 20.42 -9.69
C TRP A 123 0.08 21.29 -10.27
N GLU A 124 1.33 21.09 -9.84
CA GLU A 124 2.47 21.81 -10.42
C GLU A 124 2.76 21.39 -11.87
N LEU A 125 2.60 20.11 -12.21
CA LEU A 125 2.72 19.64 -13.60
C LEU A 125 1.67 20.29 -14.51
N VAL A 126 0.43 20.40 -14.04
CA VAL A 126 -0.66 21.05 -14.79
C VAL A 126 -0.42 22.55 -14.94
N ARG A 127 0.14 23.21 -13.93
CA ARG A 127 0.55 24.62 -14.00
C ARG A 127 1.72 24.85 -14.96
N ASN A 128 2.54 23.82 -15.19
CA ASN A 128 3.76 23.90 -15.98
C ASN A 128 3.82 22.76 -17.04
N PRO A 129 2.85 22.68 -17.97
CA PRO A 129 2.73 21.54 -18.88
C PRO A 129 3.94 21.39 -19.83
N ALA A 130 4.69 22.47 -20.04
CA ALA A 130 5.93 22.47 -20.81
C ALA A 130 7.03 21.57 -20.21
N TRP A 131 6.96 21.22 -18.92
CA TRP A 131 7.88 20.25 -18.32
C TRP A 131 7.65 18.82 -18.84
N CYS A 132 6.43 18.54 -19.29
CA CYS A 132 6.04 17.22 -19.78
C CYS A 132 6.06 17.15 -21.31
N ALA A 133 5.64 18.21 -22.01
CA ALA A 133 5.47 18.19 -23.46
C ALA A 133 6.72 17.69 -24.22
N GLY A 134 6.58 16.56 -24.93
CA GLY A 134 7.66 15.92 -25.69
C GLY A 134 8.74 15.22 -24.85
N ALA A 135 8.66 15.26 -23.53
CA ALA A 135 9.68 14.71 -22.63
C ALA A 135 9.67 13.17 -22.60
N ARG A 136 10.83 12.61 -22.30
CA ARG A 136 10.99 11.20 -21.90
C ARG A 136 11.15 11.16 -20.38
N ALA A 137 10.08 10.84 -19.66
CA ALA A 137 10.02 10.90 -18.20
C ALA A 137 10.26 9.54 -17.55
N LEU A 138 10.94 9.54 -16.41
CA LEU A 138 11.08 8.41 -15.50
C LEU A 138 10.53 8.84 -14.14
N GLU A 139 9.60 8.08 -13.58
CA GLU A 139 9.09 8.26 -12.23
C GLU A 139 9.69 7.20 -11.31
N LEU A 140 10.38 7.63 -10.25
CA LEU A 140 10.99 6.78 -9.24
C LEU A 140 10.07 6.69 -8.03
N GLY A 141 9.73 5.47 -7.59
CA GLY A 141 8.79 5.27 -6.49
C GLY A 141 7.40 5.77 -6.86
N ALA A 142 6.89 5.29 -7.99
CA ALA A 142 5.65 5.77 -8.59
C ALA A 142 4.43 5.52 -7.69
N GLY A 143 4.48 4.53 -6.79
CA GLY A 143 3.33 4.20 -5.94
C GLY A 143 2.11 3.84 -6.79
N VAL A 144 1.05 4.63 -6.66
CA VAL A 144 -0.19 4.50 -7.46
C VAL A 144 -0.13 5.18 -8.84
N GLY A 145 0.99 5.83 -9.19
CA GLY A 145 1.31 6.31 -10.55
C GLY A 145 0.69 7.65 -10.95
N LEU A 146 0.17 8.44 -10.00
CA LEU A 146 -0.57 9.66 -10.31
C LEU A 146 0.24 10.68 -11.14
N CYS A 147 1.50 10.94 -10.76
CA CYS A 147 2.28 12.00 -11.39
C CYS A 147 2.73 11.61 -12.81
N GLY A 148 3.25 10.39 -13.01
CA GLY A 148 3.66 9.93 -14.34
C GLY A 148 2.48 9.73 -15.30
N VAL A 149 1.33 9.25 -14.83
CA VAL A 149 0.10 9.18 -15.65
C VAL A 149 -0.33 10.57 -16.10
N LEU A 150 -0.30 11.54 -15.20
CA LEU A 150 -0.63 12.91 -15.55
C LEU A 150 0.42 13.51 -16.50
N ALA A 151 1.71 13.26 -16.30
CA ALA A 151 2.77 13.70 -17.21
C ALA A 151 2.56 13.15 -18.64
N ALA A 152 2.12 11.90 -18.78
CA ALA A 152 1.74 11.33 -20.07
C ALA A 152 0.57 12.09 -20.71
N LYS A 153 -0.47 12.41 -19.93
CA LYS A 153 -1.63 13.19 -20.41
C LYS A 153 -1.31 14.65 -20.74
N LEU A 154 -0.25 15.19 -20.14
CA LEU A 154 0.30 16.52 -20.43
C LEU A 154 1.26 16.53 -21.63
N GLY A 155 1.38 15.40 -22.36
CA GLY A 155 2.07 15.34 -23.64
C GLY A 155 3.50 14.84 -23.58
N ALA A 156 3.92 14.14 -22.52
CA ALA A 156 5.18 13.40 -22.54
C ALA A 156 5.22 12.40 -23.71
N ALA A 157 6.36 12.33 -24.40
CA ALA A 157 6.57 11.40 -25.50
C ALA A 157 6.73 9.95 -25.01
N GLN A 158 7.29 9.77 -23.81
CA GLN A 158 7.36 8.49 -23.13
C GLN A 158 7.37 8.69 -21.62
N VAL A 159 6.71 7.80 -20.88
CA VAL A 159 6.78 7.72 -19.42
C VAL A 159 7.16 6.31 -19.00
N VAL A 160 8.10 6.20 -18.04
CA VAL A 160 8.41 4.93 -17.37
C VAL A 160 8.08 5.09 -15.90
N LEU A 161 7.07 4.34 -15.44
CA LEU A 161 6.65 4.28 -14.04
C LEU A 161 7.46 3.18 -13.35
N THR A 162 8.16 3.50 -12.26
CA THR A 162 8.98 2.50 -11.56
C THR A 162 8.68 2.39 -10.08
N ASP A 163 8.66 1.16 -9.60
CA ASP A 163 8.53 0.78 -8.19
C ASP A 163 9.12 -0.63 -7.99
N PHE A 164 9.03 -1.23 -6.81
CA PHE A 164 9.68 -2.52 -6.52
C PHE A 164 8.74 -3.65 -6.10
N GLU A 165 7.60 -3.35 -5.49
CA GLU A 165 6.66 -4.37 -5.02
C GLU A 165 5.83 -4.96 -6.16
N HIS A 166 5.82 -6.29 -6.30
CA HIS A 166 5.13 -6.96 -7.40
C HIS A 166 3.64 -6.63 -7.53
N PRO A 167 2.82 -6.66 -6.44
CA PRO A 167 1.41 -6.27 -6.53
C PRO A 167 1.22 -4.80 -6.96
N LEU A 168 2.16 -3.92 -6.59
CA LEU A 168 2.13 -2.51 -6.96
C LEU A 168 2.47 -2.31 -8.44
N LEU A 169 3.44 -3.06 -8.96
CA LEU A 169 3.78 -3.05 -10.39
C LEU A 169 2.59 -3.54 -11.24
N GLU A 170 1.92 -4.61 -10.82
CA GLU A 170 0.71 -5.08 -11.50
C GLU A 170 -0.44 -4.06 -11.44
N ASN A 171 -0.55 -3.33 -10.33
CA ASN A 171 -1.52 -2.25 -10.19
C ASN A 171 -1.21 -1.08 -11.12
N LEU A 172 0.06 -0.68 -11.23
CA LEU A 172 0.49 0.37 -12.16
C LEU A 172 0.16 0.02 -13.61
N CYS A 173 0.28 -1.25 -14.01
CA CYS A 173 -0.13 -1.68 -15.36
C CYS A 173 -1.64 -1.44 -15.57
N LYS A 174 -2.48 -1.82 -14.61
CA LYS A 174 -3.93 -1.55 -14.67
C LYS A 174 -4.23 -0.05 -14.73
N VAL A 175 -3.52 0.77 -13.95
CA VAL A 175 -3.66 2.22 -13.98
C VAL A 175 -3.28 2.79 -15.35
N VAL A 176 -2.21 2.31 -15.99
CA VAL A 176 -1.85 2.71 -17.36
C VAL A 176 -2.97 2.37 -18.35
N ASP A 177 -3.54 1.16 -18.23
CA ASP A 177 -4.63 0.69 -19.09
C ASP A 177 -5.91 1.52 -18.89
N ASP A 178 -6.33 1.76 -17.65
CA ASP A 178 -7.53 2.54 -17.30
C ASP A 178 -7.47 3.97 -17.84
N ASN A 179 -6.25 4.52 -17.94
CA ASN A 179 -6.02 5.86 -18.45
C ASN A 179 -5.79 5.89 -19.96
N MET A 180 -5.82 4.74 -20.64
CA MET A 180 -5.59 4.56 -22.08
C MET A 180 -4.19 5.03 -22.51
N LEU A 181 -3.16 4.70 -21.72
CA LEU A 181 -1.80 5.21 -21.91
C LEU A 181 -0.78 4.15 -22.37
N THR A 182 -1.20 2.95 -22.77
CA THR A 182 -0.30 1.85 -23.17
C THR A 182 0.68 2.19 -24.31
N GLY A 183 0.35 3.17 -25.15
CA GLY A 183 1.23 3.66 -26.22
C GLY A 183 2.30 4.65 -25.76
N VAL A 184 2.22 5.19 -24.55
CA VAL A 184 3.07 6.29 -24.05
C VAL A 184 3.76 5.92 -22.74
N ALA A 185 3.05 5.22 -21.85
CA ALA A 185 3.52 4.84 -20.53
C ALA A 185 3.79 3.33 -20.46
N ARG A 186 4.87 2.96 -19.76
CA ARG A 186 5.18 1.57 -19.40
C ARG A 186 5.61 1.47 -17.94
N VAL A 187 5.46 0.29 -17.37
CA VAL A 187 5.86 -0.02 -15.99
C VAL A 187 7.17 -0.82 -16.01
N ALA A 188 8.06 -0.56 -15.06
CA ALA A 188 9.27 -1.36 -14.85
C ALA A 188 9.60 -1.47 -13.37
N LYS A 189 10.20 -2.60 -12.97
CA LYS A 189 10.74 -2.76 -11.62
C LYS A 189 12.01 -1.91 -11.47
N LEU A 190 12.13 -1.17 -10.38
CA LEU A 190 13.35 -0.54 -9.91
C LEU A 190 13.35 -0.55 -8.38
N ASP A 191 14.35 -1.22 -7.79
CA ASP A 191 14.56 -1.28 -6.35
C ASP A 191 15.84 -0.52 -5.99
N TRP A 192 15.72 0.54 -5.18
CA TRP A 192 16.85 1.37 -4.79
C TRP A 192 17.96 0.58 -4.08
N CYS A 193 17.60 -0.47 -3.33
CA CYS A 193 18.58 -1.31 -2.65
C CYS A 193 19.41 -2.11 -3.66
N ASP A 194 18.77 -2.60 -4.72
CA ASP A 194 19.46 -3.35 -5.78
C ASP A 194 20.32 -2.41 -6.64
N GLU A 195 19.80 -1.23 -6.97
CA GLU A 195 20.55 -0.20 -7.70
C GLU A 195 21.79 0.28 -6.91
N ALA A 196 21.66 0.47 -5.59
CA ALA A 196 22.78 0.87 -4.74
C ALA A 196 23.88 -0.21 -4.68
N LYS A 197 23.50 -1.49 -4.62
CA LYS A 197 24.46 -2.61 -4.68
C LYS A 197 25.15 -2.66 -6.05
N ALA A 198 24.38 -2.53 -7.13
CA ALA A 198 24.92 -2.55 -8.50
C ALA A 198 25.89 -1.38 -8.75
N ALA A 199 25.53 -0.17 -8.30
CA ALA A 199 26.41 1.00 -8.37
C ALA A 199 27.72 0.77 -7.60
N SER A 200 27.63 0.18 -6.41
CA SER A 200 28.81 -0.13 -5.58
C SER A 200 29.73 -1.17 -6.24
N ALA A 201 29.17 -2.23 -6.83
CA ALA A 201 29.91 -3.26 -7.55
C ALA A 201 30.58 -2.71 -8.82
N SER A 202 29.91 -1.80 -9.53
CA SER A 202 30.48 -1.14 -10.70
C SER A 202 31.65 -0.22 -10.35
N ALA A 203 31.62 0.41 -9.16
CA ALA A 203 32.67 1.27 -8.65
C ALA A 203 33.89 0.49 -8.12
N SER A 204 33.69 -0.75 -7.66
CA SER A 204 34.78 -1.64 -7.21
C SER A 204 35.45 -2.44 -8.33
N GLY A 205 34.94 -2.35 -9.57
CA GLY A 205 35.50 -3.04 -10.74
C GLY A 205 35.21 -4.55 -10.76
N GLU A 206 34.26 -5.04 -9.96
CA GLU A 206 33.84 -6.44 -10.02
C GLU A 206 32.88 -6.64 -11.21
N PRO A 207 33.10 -7.66 -12.07
CA PRO A 207 32.22 -7.88 -13.21
C PRO A 207 30.82 -8.32 -12.74
N LEU A 208 29.78 -7.72 -13.32
CA LEU A 208 28.41 -8.21 -13.20
C LEU A 208 28.35 -9.65 -13.73
N LEU A 209 28.30 -10.63 -12.84
CA LEU A 209 28.01 -12.01 -13.20
C LEU A 209 26.53 -12.07 -13.62
N SER A 210 26.29 -12.06 -14.94
CA SER A 210 24.98 -12.34 -15.51
C SER A 210 24.59 -13.77 -15.18
N SER A 211 23.66 -13.97 -14.26
CA SER A 211 23.00 -15.26 -14.06
C SER A 211 21.99 -15.47 -15.18
N SER A 212 22.44 -16.05 -16.28
CA SER A 212 21.58 -16.77 -17.22
C SER A 212 21.28 -18.17 -16.65
N GLY A 213 20.02 -18.41 -16.31
CA GLY A 213 19.42 -19.73 -16.12
C GLY A 213 17.92 -19.55 -16.29
N GLY A 214 17.18 -20.38 -17.00
CA GLY A 214 17.40 -21.69 -17.62
C GLY A 214 16.01 -22.27 -17.82
#